data_AF-A0A6V7UMN4-F1
#
_entry.id   AF-A0A6V7UMN4-F1
#
_cell.length_a   1.000
_cell.length_b   1.000
_cell.length_c   1.000
_cell.angle_alpha   90.00
_cell.angle_beta   90.00
_cell.angle_gamma   90.00
#
_symmetry.space_group_name_H-M   'P 1'
#
loop_
_entity.id
_entity.type
_entity.pdbx_description
1 polymer ?
#
loop_
_entity_poly.entity_id
_entity_poly.type
_entity_poly.pdbx_seq_one_letter_code
_entity_poly.pdbx_strand_id
1 'polypeptide(L)'
;MDTGSMNEWWNFWDKNKISYLNWAVSNKGEGSAALNPNTVASDVGNPSHWSPSGKFVQAHLKNMNNGVSCSGSNSNNAAPSPSNNNSNKNNGAPSKNNGVLLLQRKMELKRTQTKIIPKEGGKSP
;
A
#
# COMPACT_ATOMS: atom_id res chain seq x y z
N MET A 1 -13.74 -5.43 -6.88
CA MET A 1 -14.14 -4.26 -6.08
C MET A 1 -13.76 -2.99 -6.83
N ASP A 2 -14.39 -1.86 -6.55
CA ASP A 2 -13.94 -0.55 -7.04
C ASP A 2 -12.97 0.07 -6.02
N THR A 3 -11.71 0.20 -6.40
CA THR A 3 -10.65 0.77 -5.55
C THR A 3 -10.59 2.29 -5.61
N GLY A 4 -11.11 2.91 -6.68
CA GLY A 4 -11.06 4.36 -6.87
C GLY A 4 -11.94 5.07 -5.85
N SER A 5 -13.22 4.72 -5.82
CA SER A 5 -14.18 5.25 -4.85
C SER A 5 -13.77 4.96 -3.41
N MET A 6 -13.22 3.77 -3.12
CA MET A 6 -12.81 3.42 -1.76
C MET A 6 -11.67 4.30 -1.23
N ASN A 7 -10.72 4.70 -2.08
CA ASN A 7 -9.66 5.64 -1.68
C ASN A 7 -10.21 7.04 -1.36
N GLU A 8 -11.23 7.51 -2.09
CA GLU A 8 -11.89 8.79 -1.80
C GLU A 8 -12.60 8.75 -0.44
N TRP A 9 -13.29 7.64 -0.14
CA TRP A 9 -13.92 7.41 1.16
C TRP A 9 -12.91 7.36 2.31
N TRP A 10 -11.82 6.62 2.16
CA TRP A 10 -10.76 6.60 3.17
C TRP A 10 -10.19 7.99 3.44
N ASN A 11 -9.89 8.76 2.38
CA ASN A 11 -9.43 10.14 2.55
C ASN A 11 -10.45 11.02 3.29
N PHE A 12 -11.74 10.85 2.98
CA PHE A 12 -12.80 11.57 3.68
C PHE A 12 -12.86 11.18 5.17
N TRP A 13 -12.84 9.89 5.51
CA TRP A 13 -12.89 9.44 6.90
C TRP A 13 -11.64 9.85 7.68
N ASP A 14 -10.45 9.70 7.10
CA ASP A 14 -9.17 10.06 7.72
C ASP A 14 -9.08 11.58 8.01
N LYS A 15 -9.58 12.40 7.08
CA LYS A 15 -9.66 13.87 7.25
C LYS A 15 -10.61 14.25 8.39
N ASN A 16 -11.75 13.56 8.50
CA ASN A 16 -12.77 13.84 9.50
C ASN A 16 -12.58 13.08 10.82
N LYS A 17 -11.50 12.29 10.96
CA LYS A 17 -11.23 11.45 12.15
C LYS A 17 -12.36 10.47 12.46
N ILE A 18 -13.03 9.98 11.42
CA ILE A 18 -14.10 8.99 11.54
C ILE A 18 -13.46 7.61 11.57
N SER A 19 -13.81 6.80 12.56
CA SER A 19 -13.41 5.39 12.61
C SER A 19 -14.26 4.56 11.66
N TYR A 20 -13.66 3.56 11.02
CA TYR A 20 -14.33 2.67 10.08
C TYR A 20 -13.83 1.24 10.19
N LEU A 21 -14.65 0.30 9.71
CA LEU A 21 -14.35 -1.12 9.68
C LEU A 21 -14.72 -1.70 8.31
N ASN A 22 -13.92 -2.65 7.84
CA ASN A 22 -14.21 -3.34 6.60
C ASN A 22 -15.21 -4.49 6.82
N TRP A 23 -16.20 -4.58 5.95
CA TRP A 23 -17.12 -5.72 5.88
C TRP A 23 -16.68 -6.68 4.76
N ALA A 24 -16.41 -7.96 4.99
CA ALA A 24 -16.37 -8.68 6.26
C ALA A 24 -15.20 -9.67 6.29
N VAL A 25 -14.87 -10.13 7.49
CA VAL A 25 -14.06 -11.35 7.66
C VAL A 25 -14.96 -12.55 7.38
N SER A 26 -15.09 -12.89 6.10
CA SER A 26 -15.84 -14.05 5.62
C SER A 26 -15.09 -14.68 4.45
N ASN A 27 -15.42 -15.93 4.16
CA ASN A 27 -14.97 -16.69 3.00
C ASN A 27 -16.11 -16.93 2.00
N LYS A 28 -17.16 -16.09 2.03
CA LYS A 28 -18.27 -16.17 1.08
C LYS A 28 -17.74 -15.81 -0.32
N GLY A 29 -18.24 -16.48 -1.36
CA GLY A 29 -17.84 -16.23 -2.75
C GLY A 29 -18.38 -14.91 -3.32
N GLU A 30 -18.04 -13.78 -2.71
CA GLU A 30 -18.50 -12.44 -3.10
C GLU A 30 -17.37 -11.40 -3.02
N GLY A 31 -17.56 -10.26 -3.70
CA GLY A 31 -16.51 -9.25 -3.85
C GLY A 31 -16.10 -8.53 -2.55
N SER A 32 -16.93 -8.57 -1.51
CA SER A 32 -16.69 -7.97 -0.18
C SER A 32 -15.90 -8.89 0.76
N ALA A 33 -15.92 -10.20 0.54
CA ALA A 33 -15.30 -11.17 1.43
C ALA A 33 -13.79 -10.95 1.51
N ALA A 34 -13.22 -10.89 2.72
CA ALA A 34 -11.78 -10.73 2.91
C ALA A 34 -10.98 -12.00 2.59
N LEU A 35 -11.61 -13.17 2.63
CA LEU A 35 -10.98 -14.47 2.45
C LEU A 35 -11.49 -15.15 1.17
N ASN A 36 -10.66 -16.00 0.58
CA ASN A 36 -11.05 -16.85 -0.54
C ASN A 36 -12.03 -17.95 -0.08
N PRO A 37 -12.92 -18.44 -0.94
CA PRO A 37 -13.79 -19.58 -0.64
C PRO A 37 -12.99 -20.78 -0.08
N ASN A 38 -13.60 -21.51 0.86
CA ASN A 38 -13.02 -22.66 1.56
C ASN A 38 -11.85 -22.37 2.50
N THR A 39 -11.50 -21.09 2.74
CA THR A 39 -10.54 -20.75 3.80
C THR A 39 -11.07 -21.19 5.17
N VAL A 40 -10.25 -21.90 5.94
CA VAL A 40 -10.58 -22.37 7.29
C VAL A 40 -10.10 -21.37 8.36
N ALA A 41 -10.61 -21.51 9.59
CA ALA A 41 -10.32 -20.58 10.68
C ALA A 41 -8.82 -20.47 11.02
N SER A 42 -8.04 -21.56 10.88
CA SER A 42 -6.59 -21.55 11.11
C SER A 42 -5.82 -20.69 10.11
N ASP A 43 -6.39 -20.47 8.92
CA ASP A 43 -5.70 -19.85 7.79
C ASP A 43 -6.05 -18.37 7.61
N VAL A 44 -6.90 -17.81 8.48
CA VAL A 44 -7.34 -16.41 8.42
C VAL A 44 -6.15 -15.43 8.42
N GLY A 45 -5.06 -15.78 9.12
CA GLY A 45 -3.84 -14.97 9.16
C GLY A 45 -2.90 -15.15 7.96
N ASN A 46 -3.16 -16.11 7.06
CA ASN A 46 -2.27 -16.44 5.96
C ASN A 46 -2.62 -15.64 4.69
N PRO A 47 -1.74 -14.74 4.19
CA PRO A 47 -2.03 -13.90 3.03
C PRO A 47 -2.33 -14.65 1.73
N SER A 48 -1.93 -15.92 1.59
CA SER A 48 -2.29 -16.75 0.42
C SER A 48 -3.80 -17.02 0.35
N HIS A 49 -4.51 -16.97 1.48
CA HIS A 49 -5.95 -17.21 1.58
C HIS A 49 -6.79 -15.94 1.51
N TRP A 50 -6.18 -14.77 1.36
CA TRP A 50 -6.92 -13.52 1.26
C TRP A 50 -7.39 -13.24 -0.17
N SER A 51 -8.61 -12.72 -0.26
CA SER A 51 -9.20 -12.27 -1.52
C SER A 51 -8.53 -10.96 -2.00
N PRO A 52 -8.84 -10.51 -3.23
CA PRO A 52 -8.42 -9.18 -3.68
C PRO A 52 -8.87 -8.05 -2.73
N SER A 53 -10.10 -8.14 -2.18
CA SER A 53 -10.62 -7.16 -1.21
C SER A 53 -9.84 -7.19 0.10
N GLY A 54 -9.58 -8.39 0.65
CA GLY A 54 -8.82 -8.54 1.90
C GLY A 54 -7.40 -8.01 1.78
N LYS A 55 -6.71 -8.29 0.67
CA LYS A 55 -5.35 -7.77 0.41
C LYS A 55 -5.34 -6.24 0.31
N PHE A 56 -6.33 -5.65 -0.36
CA PHE A 56 -6.45 -4.21 -0.53
C PHE A 56 -6.68 -3.49 0.81
N VAL A 57 -7.62 -3.99 1.62
CA VAL A 57 -7.92 -3.45 2.95
C VAL A 57 -6.72 -3.60 3.90
N GLN A 58 -6.07 -4.76 3.90
CA GLN A 58 -4.91 -4.97 4.77
C GLN A 58 -3.75 -4.02 4.44
N ALA A 59 -3.50 -3.79 3.14
CA ALA A 59 -2.46 -2.86 2.72
C ALA A 59 -2.75 -1.43 3.21
N HIS A 60 -4.02 -1.01 3.18
CA HIS A 60 -4.44 0.29 3.72
C HIS A 60 -4.26 0.35 5.24
N LEU A 61 -4.82 -0.61 5.99
CA LEU A 61 -4.75 -0.67 7.46
C LEU A 61 -3.30 -0.68 7.99
N LYS A 62 -2.37 -1.37 7.31
CA LYS A 62 -0.96 -1.41 7.70
C LYS A 62 -0.24 -0.07 7.60
N ASN A 63 -0.69 0.80 6.70
CA ASN A 63 -0.08 2.11 6.49
C ASN A 63 -0.79 3.21 7.30
N MET A 64 -1.85 2.88 8.03
CA MET A 64 -2.53 3.84 8.89
C MET A 64 -1.72 4.20 10.11
N ASN A 65 -1.75 5.48 10.45
CA ASN A 65 -1.29 5.96 11.73
C ASN A 65 -2.40 5.83 12.79
N ASN A 66 -2.68 4.60 13.21
CA ASN A 66 -3.77 4.26 14.14
C ASN A 66 -3.47 4.55 15.63
N GLY A 67 -2.36 5.22 15.93
CA GLY A 67 -1.96 5.58 17.30
C GLY A 67 -1.44 4.40 18.12
N VAL A 68 -1.34 3.19 17.55
CA VAL A 68 -0.81 2.00 18.22
C VAL A 68 0.65 1.81 17.81
N SER A 69 1.57 1.97 18.75
CA SER A 69 2.95 1.53 18.59
C SER A 69 3.18 0.29 19.47
N CYS A 70 3.60 -0.81 18.86
CA CYS A 70 4.08 -1.96 19.61
C CYS A 70 5.53 -1.67 20.06
N SER A 71 5.68 -1.07 21.24
CA SER A 71 6.98 -0.88 21.92
C SER A 71 7.43 -2.10 22.74
N GLY A 72 6.71 -3.22 22.65
CA GLY A 72 6.98 -4.45 23.40
C GLY A 72 8.14 -5.27 22.84
N SER A 73 9.34 -4.71 22.77
CA SER A 73 10.57 -5.47 22.59
C SER A 73 11.10 -5.90 23.96
N ASN A 74 10.64 -7.03 24.51
CA ASN A 74 11.45 -7.77 25.49
C ASN A 74 12.36 -8.73 24.72
N SER A 75 13.45 -8.18 24.20
CA SER A 75 14.65 -8.93 23.86
C SER A 75 15.10 -9.64 25.14
N ASN A 76 15.09 -10.97 25.18
CA ASN A 76 15.99 -11.80 25.98
C ASN A 76 15.75 -13.28 25.64
N ASN A 77 16.41 -13.74 24.58
CA ASN A 77 16.92 -15.10 24.41
C ASN A 77 17.82 -15.12 23.16
N ALA A 78 18.91 -14.37 23.21
CA ALA A 78 20.06 -14.56 22.34
C ALA A 78 21.27 -14.80 23.25
N ALA A 79 21.93 -15.94 23.03
CA ALA A 79 23.09 -16.40 23.79
C ALA A 79 24.20 -15.32 23.88
N PRO A 80 25.03 -15.32 24.95
CA PRO A 80 26.02 -14.27 25.15
C PRO A 80 27.15 -14.43 24.14
N SER A 81 27.34 -13.42 23.30
CA SER A 81 28.55 -13.24 22.49
C SER A 81 29.17 -11.89 22.87
N PRO A 82 30.50 -11.80 23.03
CA PRO A 82 31.12 -10.73 23.78
C PRO A 82 30.98 -9.37 23.10
N SER A 83 30.62 -8.38 23.94
CA SER A 83 30.50 -6.96 23.63
C SER A 83 31.77 -6.40 22.97
N ASN A 84 31.60 -5.69 21.86
CA ASN A 84 32.52 -4.65 21.46
C ASN A 84 31.71 -3.38 21.18
N ASN A 85 31.73 -2.45 22.15
CA ASN A 85 31.05 -1.18 22.09
C ASN A 85 31.83 -0.21 21.21
N ASN A 86 31.28 0.16 20.05
CA ASN A 86 31.63 1.42 19.42
C ASN A 86 30.38 2.16 18.99
N SER A 87 29.96 3.10 19.84
CA SER A 87 28.87 4.03 19.60
C SER A 87 29.30 5.09 18.60
N ASN A 88 28.89 4.95 17.34
CA ASN A 88 28.94 6.05 16.36
C ASN A 88 27.52 6.57 16.11
N LYS A 89 27.20 7.74 16.69
CA LYS A 89 25.98 8.49 16.41
C LYS A 89 26.09 9.11 15.01
N ASN A 90 25.38 8.58 14.03
CA ASN A 90 25.13 9.26 12.77
C ASN A 90 23.62 9.39 12.52
N ASN A 91 23.11 10.61 12.67
CA ASN A 91 21.75 11.01 12.32
C ASN A 91 21.61 10.99 10.78
N GLY A 92 20.89 10.01 10.23
CA GLY A 92 20.58 9.91 8.80
C GLY A 92 19.19 10.45 8.49
N ALA A 93 19.12 11.54 7.71
CA ALA A 93 17.91 12.19 7.21
C ALA A 93 17.04 11.26 6.31
N PRO A 94 15.72 11.51 6.19
CA PRO A 94 14.84 10.71 5.33
C PRO A 94 15.13 10.93 3.83
N SER A 95 15.27 9.82 3.10
CA SER A 95 15.47 9.74 1.65
C SER A 95 14.28 10.33 0.88
N LYS A 96 14.50 11.41 0.12
CA LYS A 96 13.49 12.16 -0.65
C LYS A 96 13.28 11.66 -2.09
N ASN A 97 13.58 10.39 -2.41
CA ASN A 97 13.77 10.01 -3.81
C ASN A 97 12.55 9.38 -4.52
N ASN A 98 11.43 9.16 -3.83
CA ASN A 98 10.29 8.46 -4.43
C ASN A 98 9.35 9.34 -5.28
N GLY A 99 9.36 10.67 -5.08
CA GLY A 99 8.48 11.60 -5.82
C GLY A 99 8.95 11.89 -7.26
N VAL A 100 10.26 11.92 -7.48
CA VAL A 100 10.86 12.28 -8.78
C VAL A 100 10.62 11.19 -9.83
N LEU A 101 10.66 9.92 -9.41
CA LEU A 101 10.45 8.77 -10.31
C LEU A 101 9.02 8.74 -10.89
N LEU A 102 8.03 9.12 -10.07
CA LEU A 102 6.62 9.14 -10.49
C LEU A 102 6.34 10.31 -11.45
N LEU A 103 6.96 11.46 -11.21
CA LEU A 103 6.82 12.62 -12.09
C LEU A 103 7.52 12.39 -13.44
N GLN A 104 8.69 11.73 -13.44
CA GLN A 104 9.38 11.35 -14.67
C GLN A 104 8.54 10.36 -15.50
N ARG A 105 7.94 9.33 -14.88
CA ARG A 105 7.02 8.42 -15.58
C ARG A 105 5.80 9.14 -16.15
N LYS A 106 5.21 10.09 -15.41
CA LYS A 106 4.06 10.88 -15.89
C LYS A 106 4.43 11.81 -17.06
N MET A 107 5.64 12.35 -17.08
CA MET A 107 6.13 13.17 -18.20
C MET A 107 6.46 12.35 -19.44
N GLU A 108 7.01 11.14 -19.27
CA GLU A 108 7.32 10.22 -20.38
C GLU A 108 6.05 9.76 -21.12
N LEU A 109 4.98 9.46 -20.38
CA LEU A 109 3.67 9.07 -20.92
C LEU A 109 2.95 10.19 -21.69
N LYS A 110 3.24 11.46 -21.37
CA LYS A 110 2.70 12.61 -22.10
C LYS A 110 3.48 12.88 -23.39
N ARG A 111 4.77 12.53 -23.47
CA ARG A 111 5.59 12.72 -24.69
C ARG A 111 5.32 11.69 -25.77
N THR A 112 4.98 10.45 -25.40
CA THR A 112 4.69 9.39 -26.38
C THR A 112 3.33 9.54 -27.07
N GLN A 113 2.33 10.16 -26.44
CA GLN A 113 1.01 10.37 -27.07
C GLN A 113 1.02 11.48 -28.15
N THR A 114 1.95 12.43 -28.10
CA THR A 114 1.99 13.55 -29.05
C THR A 114 2.75 13.26 -30.35
N LYS A 115 3.28 12.04 -30.55
CA LYS A 115 4.11 11.68 -31.72
C LYS A 115 3.37 10.85 -32.79
N ILE A 116 2.04 10.75 -32.72
CA ILE A 116 1.24 10.10 -33.77
C ILE A 116 0.25 11.12 -34.34
N ILE A 117 0.76 12.01 -35.20
CA ILE A 117 -0.04 12.69 -36.22
C ILE A 117 0.76 12.55 -37.52
N PRO A 118 0.33 11.73 -38.49
CA PRO A 118 0.98 11.70 -39.78
C PRO A 118 0.77 13.04 -40.50
N LYS A 119 1.87 13.62 -40.99
CA LYS A 119 1.85 14.76 -41.90
C LYS A 119 1.63 14.24 -43.33
N GLU A 120 0.44 14.47 -43.87
CA GLU A 120 0.20 14.59 -45.31
C GLU A 120 -0.84 15.71 -45.44
N GLY A 121 -0.79 16.68 -46.35
CA GLY A 121 0.02 16.94 -47.52
C GLY A 121 -0.79 18.03 -48.23
N GLY A 122 -0.23 19.22 -48.42
CA GLY A 122 -0.95 20.32 -49.07
C GLY A 122 -1.22 20.02 -50.55
N LYS A 123 -2.26 20.66 -51.11
CA LYS A 123 -2.15 21.71 -52.16
C LYS A 123 -3.52 21.96 -52.81
N SER A 124 -4.04 23.17 -52.63
CA SER A 124 -5.05 23.89 -53.45
C SER A 124 -4.59 24.01 -54.92
N PRO A 125 -5.41 24.34 -55.94
CA PRO A 125 -6.58 25.23 -55.95
C PRO A 125 -7.92 24.59 -56.36
#